data_AF-A0A3M6I2R4-F1
#
_entry.id   AF-A0A3M6I2R4-F1
#
_cell.length_a   1.000
_cell.length_b   1.000
_cell.length_c   1.000
_cell.angle_alpha   90.00
_cell.angle_beta   90.00
_cell.angle_gamma   90.00
#
_symmetry.space_group_name_H-M   'P 1'
#
loop_
_entity.id
_entity.type
_entity.pdbx_description
1 polymer ?
#
loop_
_entity_poly.entity_id
_entity_poly.type
_entity_poly.pdbx_seq_one_letter_code
_entity_poly.pdbx_strand_id
1 'polypeptide(L)'
;MEHLISRAVLKALSAHPQKPRILTVEGPALGLDGSASATPLPTAEKALSAAAQGAGLKASVDAFQRSLIVDCLERHQGRWAEVARDLAVDRANLNRLAKRLGIR
;
A
#
# COMPACT_ATOMS: atom_id res chain seq x y z
N MET A 1 -12.23 23.30 4.11
CA MET A 1 -10.87 22.97 4.59
C MET A 1 -10.53 23.67 5.90
N GLU A 2 -10.98 24.92 6.13
CA GLU A 2 -10.62 25.70 7.33
C GLU A 2 -11.14 25.13 8.66
N HIS A 3 -12.21 24.33 8.64
CA HIS A 3 -12.88 23.89 9.87
C HIS A 3 -12.20 22.70 10.56
N LEU A 4 -11.28 21.99 9.87
CA LEU A 4 -10.59 20.83 10.43
C LEU A 4 -9.54 21.25 11.46
N ILE A 5 -8.73 22.26 11.14
CA ILE A 5 -7.68 22.74 12.03
C ILE A 5 -8.31 23.37 13.28
N SER A 6 -9.35 24.20 13.12
CA SER A 6 -10.04 24.83 14.27
C SER A 6 -10.65 23.79 15.21
N ARG A 7 -11.30 22.74 14.68
CA ARG A 7 -11.87 21.67 15.49
C ARG A 7 -10.79 20.82 16.17
N ALA A 8 -9.67 20.58 15.49
CA ALA A 8 -8.54 19.86 16.06
C ALA A 8 -7.87 20.63 17.20
N VAL A 9 -7.71 21.95 17.05
CA VAL A 9 -7.21 22.85 18.09
C VAL A 9 -8.15 22.86 19.29
N LEU A 10 -9.47 22.95 19.08
CA LEU A 10 -10.45 22.90 20.18
C LEU A 10 -10.42 21.56 20.92
N LYS A 11 -10.38 20.44 20.19
CA LYS A 11 -10.28 19.10 20.79
C LYS A 11 -8.99 18.91 21.58
N ALA A 12 -7.86 19.38 21.03
CA ALA A 12 -6.57 19.35 21.71
C ALA A 12 -6.58 20.23 22.97
N LEU A 13 -7.19 21.42 22.93
CA LEU A 13 -7.34 22.29 24.10
C LEU A 13 -8.22 21.67 25.19
N SER A 14 -9.35 21.04 24.82
CA SER A 14 -10.24 20.39 25.78
C SER A 14 -9.59 19.21 26.52
N ALA A 15 -8.55 18.60 25.95
CA ALA A 15 -7.79 17.54 26.59
C ALA A 15 -6.75 18.05 27.62
N HIS A 16 -6.49 19.36 27.66
CA HIS A 16 -5.51 19.97 28.57
C HIS A 16 -6.23 20.76 29.68
N PRO A 17 -6.06 20.40 30.98
CA PRO A 17 -6.73 21.07 32.09
C PRO A 17 -6.23 22.49 32.36
N GLN A 18 -5.04 22.85 31.89
CA GLN A 18 -4.51 24.22 31.92
C GLN A 18 -4.15 24.68 30.51
N LYS A 19 -4.45 25.95 30.17
CA LYS A 19 -4.16 26.51 28.85
C LYS A 19 -2.64 26.60 28.63
N PRO A 20 -2.06 25.83 27.70
CA PRO A 20 -0.64 25.87 27.45
C PRO A 20 -0.27 27.08 26.57
N ARG A 21 0.96 27.58 26.72
CA ARG A 21 1.49 28.68 25.90
C ARG A 21 1.80 28.24 24.46
N ILE A 22 2.07 26.95 24.25
CA ILE A 22 2.25 26.30 22.95
C ILE A 22 1.38 25.04 22.95
N LEU A 23 0.56 24.87 21.91
CA LEU A 23 -0.34 23.72 21.75
C LEU A 23 0.14 22.88 20.56
N THR A 24 0.54 21.64 20.83
CA THR A 24 0.84 20.66 19.79
C THR A 24 -0.43 19.90 19.44
N VAL A 25 -0.79 19.88 18.15
CA VAL A 25 -1.95 19.13 17.65
C VAL A 25 -1.46 17.82 17.06
N GLU A 26 -1.70 16.72 17.77
CA GLU A 26 -1.31 15.37 17.32
C GLU A 26 -2.39 14.72 16.44
N GLY A 27 -2.01 13.68 15.69
CA GLY A 27 -2.88 12.95 14.76
C GLY A 27 -4.30 12.64 15.26
N PRO A 28 -4.48 12.14 16.50
CA PRO A 28 -5.82 11.83 17.04
C PRO A 28 -6.73 13.06 17.27
N ALA A 29 -6.16 14.27 17.37
CA ALA A 29 -6.93 15.49 17.50
C ALA A 29 -7.49 15.97 16.15
N LEU A 30 -6.86 15.60 15.03
CA LEU A 30 -7.28 15.97 13.68
C LEU A 30 -8.57 15.26 13.23
N GLY A 31 -9.03 14.24 13.96
CA GLY A 31 -10.26 13.50 13.63
C GLY A 31 -10.18 12.77 12.30
N LEU A 32 -8.96 12.40 11.87
CA LEU A 32 -8.69 11.60 10.67
C LEU A 32 -9.13 10.14 10.84
N ASP A 33 -9.47 9.78 12.08
CA ASP A 33 -10.00 8.51 12.57
C ASP A 33 -11.25 8.04 11.78
N GLY A 34 -11.95 8.96 11.11
CA GLY A 34 -13.17 8.69 10.33
C GLY A 34 -13.01 8.64 8.80
N SER A 35 -11.81 8.89 8.25
CA SER A 35 -11.57 8.74 6.81
C SER A 35 -10.77 7.48 6.49
N ALA A 36 -10.95 6.44 7.30
CA ALA A 36 -10.71 5.07 6.88
C ALA A 36 -11.96 4.50 6.19
N SER A 37 -12.53 5.23 5.22
CA SER A 37 -13.06 4.52 4.06
C SER A 37 -11.86 4.13 3.22
N ALA A 38 -11.02 3.27 3.79
CA ALA A 38 -10.07 2.50 3.04
C ALA A 38 -10.93 1.58 2.17
N THR A 39 -11.27 2.06 0.97
CA THR A 39 -11.35 1.15 -0.17
C THR A 39 -10.10 0.29 -0.05
N PRO A 40 -10.19 -1.04 0.10
CA PRO A 40 -9.00 -1.85 0.27
C PRO A 40 -8.17 -1.72 -1.00
N LEU A 41 -7.20 -0.81 -0.96
CA LEU A 41 -6.05 -0.85 -1.84
C LEU A 41 -5.40 -2.22 -1.56
N PRO A 42 -5.11 -2.99 -2.62
CA PRO A 42 -4.67 -4.36 -2.45
C PRO A 42 -3.47 -4.38 -1.50
N THR A 43 -3.58 -5.22 -0.48
CA THR A 43 -2.64 -5.38 0.65
C THR A 43 -1.28 -5.97 0.21
N ALA A 44 -0.94 -5.87 -1.07
CA ALA A 44 0.34 -6.30 -1.64
C ALA A 44 1.52 -5.47 -1.12
N GLU A 45 1.32 -4.16 -0.91
CA GLU A 45 2.42 -3.23 -0.59
C GLU A 45 3.00 -3.46 0.82
N LYS A 46 2.16 -3.85 1.79
CA LYS A 46 2.60 -4.10 3.17
C LYS A 46 3.28 -5.47 3.35
N ALA A 47 2.92 -6.46 2.56
CA ALA A 47 3.54 -7.78 2.59
C ALA A 47 4.95 -7.79 1.95
N LEU A 48 5.16 -6.97 0.91
CA LEU A 48 6.45 -6.87 0.23
C LEU A 48 7.54 -6.22 1.10
N SER A 49 7.16 -5.26 1.95
CA SER A 49 8.09 -4.54 2.85
C SER A 49 8.69 -5.43 3.94
N ALA A 50 7.94 -6.42 4.45
CA ALA A 50 8.44 -7.33 5.49
C ALA A 50 9.38 -8.42 4.93
N ALA A 51 9.15 -8.88 3.68
CA ALA A 51 9.98 -9.90 3.04
C ALA A 51 11.34 -9.37 2.54
N ALA A 52 11.49 -8.05 2.40
CA ALA A 52 12.69 -7.42 1.83
C ALA A 52 13.78 -7.06 2.85
N GLN A 53 13.52 -7.11 4.16
CA GLN A 53 14.52 -6.75 5.17
C GLN A 53 15.62 -7.82 5.27
N GLY A 54 16.77 -7.55 4.64
CA GLY A 54 17.94 -8.45 4.62
C GLY A 54 18.07 -9.33 3.37
N ALA A 55 17.11 -9.28 2.45
CA ALA A 55 17.17 -9.99 1.18
C ALA A 55 18.02 -9.20 0.16
N GLY A 56 18.97 -9.87 -0.52
CA GLY A 56 19.73 -9.25 -1.61
C GLY A 56 18.82 -8.84 -2.78
N LEU A 57 19.26 -7.86 -3.59
CA LEU A 57 18.48 -7.25 -4.68
C LEU A 57 17.70 -8.25 -5.53
N LYS A 58 18.33 -9.38 -5.89
CA LYS A 58 17.70 -10.43 -6.69
C LYS A 58 16.43 -11.00 -6.04
N ALA A 59 16.49 -11.32 -4.75
CA ALA A 59 15.36 -11.89 -4.04
C ALA A 59 14.21 -10.87 -3.88
N SER A 60 14.56 -9.62 -3.61
CA SER A 60 13.58 -8.52 -3.53
C SER A 60 12.87 -8.28 -4.86
N VAL A 61 13.62 -8.29 -5.97
CA VAL A 61 13.05 -8.18 -7.33
C VAL A 61 12.17 -9.38 -7.66
N ASP A 62 12.58 -10.61 -7.31
CA ASP A 62 11.78 -11.81 -7.56
C ASP A 62 10.47 -11.80 -6.77
N ALA A 63 10.49 -11.33 -5.51
CA ALA A 63 9.29 -11.18 -4.70
C ALA A 63 8.33 -10.11 -5.29
N PHE A 64 8.88 -8.98 -5.72
CA PHE A 64 8.09 -7.93 -6.37
C PHE A 64 7.47 -8.41 -7.68
N GLN A 65 8.26 -9.05 -8.55
CA GLN A 65 7.79 -9.62 -9.81
C GLN A 65 6.68 -10.64 -9.55
N ARG A 66 6.81 -11.48 -8.53
CA ARG A 66 5.77 -12.45 -8.16
C ARG A 66 4.47 -11.78 -7.76
N SER A 67 4.52 -10.78 -6.88
CA SER A 67 3.32 -10.04 -6.47
C SER A 67 2.64 -9.39 -7.67
N LEU A 68 3.42 -8.68 -8.51
CA LEU A 68 2.90 -7.97 -9.67
C LEU A 68 2.19 -8.91 -10.67
N ILE A 69 2.78 -10.10 -10.92
CA ILE A 69 2.19 -11.10 -11.83
C ILE A 69 0.90 -11.67 -11.24
N VAL A 70 0.88 -12.00 -9.94
CA VAL A 70 -0.33 -12.53 -9.26
C VAL A 70 -1.46 -11.51 -9.28
N ASP A 71 -1.19 -10.25 -8.91
CA ASP A 71 -2.20 -9.19 -8.90
C ASP A 71 -2.77 -8.94 -10.29
N CYS A 72 -1.93 -9.01 -11.33
CA CYS A 72 -2.36 -8.86 -12.71
C CYS A 72 -3.19 -10.08 -13.18
N LEU A 73 -2.82 -11.30 -12.78
CA LEU A 73 -3.62 -12.51 -13.05
C LEU A 73 -5.00 -12.42 -12.42
N GLU A 74 -5.10 -11.94 -11.19
CA GLU A 74 -6.40 -11.74 -10.51
C GLU A 74 -7.26 -10.73 -11.26
N ARG A 75 -6.70 -9.56 -11.64
CA ARG A 75 -7.41 -8.53 -12.42
C ARG A 75 -7.93 -9.06 -13.77
N HIS A 76 -7.15 -9.89 -14.43
CA HIS A 76 -7.47 -10.43 -15.76
C HIS A 76 -8.11 -11.83 -15.74
N GLN A 77 -8.56 -12.32 -14.58
CA GLN A 77 -9.23 -13.62 -14.42
C GLN A 77 -8.40 -14.79 -14.98
N GLY A 78 -7.09 -14.79 -14.74
CA GLY A 78 -6.16 -15.82 -15.21
C GLY A 78 -5.84 -15.77 -16.70
N ARG A 79 -6.27 -14.74 -17.43
CA ARG A 79 -6.00 -14.61 -18.88
C ARG A 79 -4.57 -14.13 -19.13
N TRP A 80 -3.64 -15.08 -19.21
CA TRP A 80 -2.20 -14.83 -19.45
C TRP A 80 -1.88 -13.91 -20.64
N ALA A 81 -2.66 -13.96 -21.72
CA ALA A 81 -2.44 -13.10 -22.87
C ALA A 81 -2.79 -11.62 -22.59
N GLU A 82 -3.72 -11.36 -21.68
CA GLU A 82 -4.04 -10.00 -21.24
C GLU A 82 -3.02 -9.51 -20.23
N VAL A 83 -2.61 -10.38 -19.29
CA VAL A 83 -1.52 -10.08 -18.34
C VAL A 83 -0.24 -9.69 -19.05
N ALA A 84 0.15 -10.42 -20.11
CA ALA A 84 1.33 -10.09 -20.91
C ALA A 84 1.22 -8.69 -21.56
N ARG A 85 0.02 -8.31 -22.03
CA ARG A 85 -0.23 -6.99 -22.60
C ARG A 85 -0.22 -5.89 -21.53
N ASP A 86 -0.87 -6.11 -20.40
CA ASP A 86 -0.93 -5.16 -19.27
C ASP A 86 0.47 -4.89 -18.70
N LEU A 87 1.29 -5.94 -18.57
CA LEU A 87 2.68 -5.83 -18.10
C LEU A 87 3.67 -5.45 -19.22
N ALA A 88 3.22 -5.20 -20.45
CA ALA A 88 4.05 -4.87 -21.61
C ALA A 88 5.23 -5.83 -21.87
N VAL A 89 5.00 -7.14 -21.67
CA VAL A 89 5.99 -8.19 -21.90
C VAL A 89 5.50 -9.23 -22.91
N ASP A 90 6.45 -9.85 -23.62
CA ASP A 90 6.11 -11.00 -24.47
C ASP A 90 5.58 -12.18 -23.62
N ARG A 91 4.59 -12.89 -24.17
CA ARG A 91 3.93 -14.01 -23.50
C ARG A 91 4.87 -15.16 -23.20
N ALA A 92 5.82 -15.48 -24.09
CA ALA A 92 6.79 -16.54 -23.85
C ALA A 92 7.77 -16.15 -22.74
N ASN A 93 8.16 -14.87 -22.66
CA ASN A 93 8.97 -14.37 -21.57
C ASN A 93 8.23 -14.42 -20.22
N LEU A 94 6.97 -13.99 -20.20
CA LEU A 94 6.12 -14.06 -19.01
C LEU A 94 5.97 -15.50 -18.50
N ASN A 95 5.75 -16.48 -19.38
CA ASN A 95 5.67 -17.90 -18.99
C ASN A 95 6.98 -18.42 -18.39
N ARG A 96 8.14 -18.08 -18.98
CA ARG A 96 9.45 -18.45 -18.43
C ARG A 96 9.67 -17.81 -17.05
N LEU A 97 9.28 -16.55 -16.91
CA LEU A 97 9.38 -15.81 -15.66
C LEU A 97 8.48 -16.43 -14.58
N ALA A 98 7.21 -16.70 -14.89
CA ALA A 98 6.27 -17.34 -13.97
C ALA A 98 6.78 -18.70 -13.48
N LYS A 99 7.29 -19.54 -14.39
CA LYS A 99 7.89 -20.83 -14.03
C LYS A 99 9.11 -20.68 -13.12
N ARG A 100 9.99 -19.71 -13.39
CA ARG A 100 11.16 -19.39 -12.56
C ARG A 100 10.77 -18.93 -11.16
N LEU A 101 9.68 -18.18 -11.05
CA LEU A 101 9.15 -17.64 -9.79
C LEU A 101 8.21 -18.61 -9.04
N GLY A 102 7.94 -19.79 -9.61
CA GLY A 102 7.07 -20.82 -9.01
C GLY A 102 5.57 -20.48 -9.07
N ILE A 103 5.15 -19.66 -10.04
CA ILE A 103 3.75 -19.29 -10.28
C ILE A 103 3.17 -20.28 -11.31
N ARG A 104 1.97 -20.80 -11.07
CA ARG A 104 1.25 -21.74 -11.94
C ARG A 104 -0.06 -21.14 -12.41
#